data_AF-A0A2V9LTF2-F1
#
_entry.id   AF-A0A2V9LTF2-F1
#
_cell.length_a   1.000
_cell.length_b   1.000
_cell.length_c   1.000
_cell.angle_alpha   90.00
_cell.angle_beta   90.00
_cell.angle_gamma   90.00
#
_symmetry.space_group_name_H-M   'P 1'
#
loop_
_entity.id
_entity.type
_entity.pdbx_description
1 polymer ?
#
loop_
_entity_poly.entity_id
_entity_poly.type
_entity_poly.pdbx_seq_one_letter_code
_entity_poly.pdbx_strand_id
1 'polypeptide(L)'
;MNLLDRTLRFHLSTEGRKALRGLVPATGSFQARVVSQEELGLLVNRRSTKVKRLSESVPVMLLRWDYIATMTFDYQPGGAPTRPPIGFREI
;
A
#
# COMPACT_ATOMS: atom_id res chain seq x y z
N MET A 1 -1.22 4.79 -11.62
CA MET A 1 -0.15 4.32 -10.71
C MET A 1 -0.55 2.93 -10.25
N ASN A 2 0.28 1.91 -10.46
CA ASN A 2 -0.04 0.54 -10.02
C ASN A 2 0.28 0.39 -8.51
N LEU A 3 -0.76 0.19 -7.71
CA LEU A 3 -0.67 0.03 -6.25
C LEU A 3 -0.55 -1.43 -5.82
N LEU A 4 -0.67 -2.38 -6.75
CA LEU A 4 -0.59 -3.81 -6.48
C LEU A 4 0.69 -4.16 -5.71
N ASP A 5 0.55 -5.02 -4.70
CA ASP A 5 1.63 -5.50 -3.83
C ASP A 5 2.37 -4.44 -3.01
N ARG A 6 1.96 -3.17 -3.08
CA ARG A 6 2.52 -2.11 -2.24
C ARG A 6 1.90 -2.13 -0.85
N THR A 7 2.74 -1.87 0.14
CA THR A 7 2.29 -1.52 1.49
C THR A 7 2.03 -0.03 1.54
N LEU A 8 0.78 0.36 1.79
CA LEU A 8 0.38 1.75 1.91
C LEU A 8 -0.04 2.04 3.35
N ARG A 9 0.08 3.29 3.76
CA ARG A 9 -0.49 3.83 4.99
C ARG A 9 -1.78 4.56 4.65
N PHE A 10 -2.87 4.11 5.23
CA PHE A 10 -4.21 4.63 4.99
C PHE A 10 -4.68 5.52 6.13
N HIS A 11 -5.20 6.68 5.78
CA HIS A 11 -5.95 7.57 6.66
C HIS A 11 -7.41 7.53 6.23
N LEU A 12 -8.30 7.22 7.16
CA LEU A 12 -9.73 7.08 6.86
C LEU A 12 -10.49 8.39 7.10
N SER A 13 -11.49 8.61 6.26
CA SER A 13 -12.52 9.63 6.46
C SER A 13 -13.34 9.33 7.72
N THR A 14 -14.10 10.31 8.22
CA THR A 14 -15.00 10.11 9.38
C THR A 14 -16.01 9.00 9.12
N GLU A 15 -16.54 8.92 7.90
CA GLU A 15 -17.46 7.85 7.48
C GLU A 15 -16.75 6.49 7.39
N GLY A 16 -15.56 6.46 6.78
CA GLY A 16 -14.75 5.24 6.71
C GLY A 16 -14.41 4.67 8.08
N ARG A 17 -14.10 5.53 9.08
CA ARG A 17 -13.86 5.09 10.46
C ARG A 17 -15.10 4.50 11.12
N LYS A 18 -16.27 5.06 10.86
CA LYS A 18 -17.54 4.52 11.38
C LYS A 18 -17.85 3.17 10.73
N ALA A 19 -17.69 3.06 9.42
CA ALA A 19 -17.96 1.84 8.65
C ALA A 19 -17.01 0.69 9.01
N LEU A 20 -15.74 0.99 9.29
CA LEU A 20 -14.70 -0.01 9.58
C LEU A 20 -14.41 -0.15 11.08
N ARG A 21 -15.31 0.34 11.95
CA ARG A 21 -15.12 0.28 13.40
C ARG A 21 -14.93 -1.17 13.86
N GLY A 22 -13.86 -1.42 14.61
CA GLY A 22 -13.49 -2.76 15.08
C GLY A 22 -12.59 -3.56 14.14
N LEU A 23 -12.49 -3.16 12.87
CA LEU A 23 -11.59 -3.79 11.89
C LEU A 23 -10.25 -3.05 11.75
N VAL A 24 -10.23 -1.76 12.04
CA VAL A 24 -9.06 -0.88 11.97
C VAL A 24 -8.90 -0.11 13.29
N PRO A 25 -7.71 0.47 13.58
CA PRO A 25 -7.53 1.34 14.73
C PRO A 25 -8.58 2.45 14.76
N ALA A 26 -9.14 2.72 15.94
CA ALA A 26 -10.18 3.74 16.12
C ALA A 26 -9.68 5.16 15.80
N THR A 27 -8.38 5.39 15.93
CA THR A 27 -7.70 6.66 15.68
C THR A 27 -6.43 6.45 14.85
N GLY A 28 -6.04 7.50 14.13
CA GLY A 28 -4.80 7.52 13.36
C GLY A 28 -4.91 6.85 11.99
N SER A 29 -3.76 6.35 11.51
CA SER A 29 -3.61 5.64 10.24
C SER A 29 -3.26 4.19 10.49
N PHE A 30 -3.42 3.34 9.48
CA PHE A 30 -2.97 1.96 9.54
C PHE A 30 -2.27 1.56 8.24
N GLN A 31 -1.35 0.61 8.34
CA GLN A 31 -0.67 0.05 7.18
C GLN A 31 -1.37 -1.22 6.72
N ALA A 32 -1.52 -1.37 5.40
CA ALA A 32 -1.99 -2.60 4.79
C ALA A 32 -1.37 -2.78 3.40
N ARG A 33 -1.22 -4.04 2.98
CA ARG A 33 -0.74 -4.39 1.64
C ARG A 33 -1.92 -4.46 0.68
N VAL A 34 -1.78 -3.84 -0.47
CA VAL A 34 -2.77 -3.93 -1.55
C VAL A 34 -2.63 -5.28 -2.25
N VAL A 35 -3.72 -6.03 -2.29
CA VAL A 35 -3.83 -7.33 -2.95
C VAL A 35 -4.41 -7.19 -4.35
N SER A 36 -5.42 -6.31 -4.49
CA SER A 36 -6.02 -5.98 -5.78
C SER A 36 -6.52 -4.55 -5.76
N GLN A 37 -6.58 -3.95 -6.95
CA GLN A 37 -7.19 -2.65 -7.19
C GLN A 37 -8.45 -2.87 -8.01
N GLU A 38 -9.59 -2.56 -7.41
CA GLU A 38 -10.91 -2.72 -8.00
C GLU A 38 -11.52 -1.35 -8.29
N GLU A 39 -12.63 -1.34 -9.02
CA GLU A 39 -13.35 -0.10 -9.35
C GLU A 39 -13.86 0.63 -8.09
N LEU A 40 -14.39 -0.13 -7.12
CA LEU A 40 -14.99 0.42 -5.90
C LEU A 40 -13.97 0.76 -4.80
N GLY A 41 -12.73 0.27 -4.90
CA GLY A 41 -11.76 0.43 -3.83
C GLY A 41 -10.53 -0.47 -3.95
N LEU A 42 -9.87 -0.68 -2.82
CA LEU A 42 -8.69 -1.53 -2.70
C LEU A 42 -9.02 -2.76 -1.87
N LEU A 43 -8.70 -3.95 -2.38
CA LEU A 43 -8.62 -5.13 -1.54
C LEU A 43 -7.30 -5.08 -0.80
N VAL A 44 -7.37 -4.93 0.52
CA VAL A 44 -6.19 -4.81 1.37
C VAL A 44 -6.09 -5.97 2.34
N ASN A 45 -4.86 -6.41 2.57
CA ASN A 45 -4.52 -7.35 3.60
C ASN A 45 -3.73 -6.63 4.69
N ARG A 46 -4.33 -6.58 5.87
CA ARG A 46 -3.71 -6.04 7.07
C ARG A 46 -2.86 -7.14 7.70
N ARG A 47 -1.76 -7.56 7.06
CA ARG A 47 -0.85 -8.54 7.67
C ARG A 47 -0.30 -7.94 8.97
N SER A 48 -0.77 -8.48 10.10
CA SER A 48 0.10 -8.63 11.27
C SER A 48 1.31 -9.47 10.84
N THR A 49 2.49 -9.15 11.34
CA THR A 49 3.83 -9.64 10.97
C THR A 49 4.06 -11.17 11.01
N LYS A 50 3.01 -12.00 11.06
CA LYS A 50 3.08 -13.47 11.12
C LYS A 50 2.00 -14.12 10.26
N VAL A 51 2.23 -14.25 8.96
CA VAL A 51 1.52 -15.26 8.15
C VAL A 51 2.59 -16.11 7.48
N LYS A 52 2.80 -17.32 8.05
CA LYS A 52 3.90 -18.24 7.71
C LYS A 52 3.51 -19.30 6.67
N ARG A 53 2.26 -19.38 6.21
CA ARG A 53 1.82 -20.43 5.27
C ARG A 53 0.91 -19.89 4.17
N LEU A 54 1.16 -20.34 2.94
CA LEU A 54 0.46 -19.97 1.71
C LEU A 54 -0.95 -20.60 1.61
N SER A 55 -1.34 -21.45 2.56
CA SER A 55 -2.53 -22.31 2.53
C SER A 55 -3.67 -21.87 3.47
N GLU A 56 -3.53 -20.75 4.19
CA GLU A 56 -4.60 -20.20 5.02
C GLU A 56 -5.36 -19.13 4.23
N SER A 57 -6.69 -19.19 4.24
CA SER A 57 -7.57 -18.13 3.73
C SER A 57 -7.19 -16.81 4.39
N VAL A 58 -6.45 -15.99 3.67
CA VAL A 58 -5.93 -14.72 4.18
C VAL A 58 -7.09 -13.73 4.24
N PRO A 59 -7.45 -13.18 5.42
CA PRO A 59 -8.53 -12.23 5.51
C PRO A 59 -8.18 -10.97 4.73
N VAL A 60 -8.95 -10.71 3.67
CA VAL A 60 -8.88 -9.49 2.87
C VAL A 60 -10.06 -8.60 3.19
N MET A 61 -9.84 -7.29 3.16
CA MET A 61 -10.85 -6.28 3.44
C MET A 61 -10.98 -5.37 2.22
N LEU A 62 -12.21 -5.08 1.81
CA LEU A 62 -12.47 -4.05 0.81
C LEU A 62 -12.44 -2.68 1.47
N LEU A 63 -11.48 -1.86 1.06
CA LEU A 63 -11.36 -0.47 1.43
C LEU A 63 -11.91 0.41 0.32
N ARG A 64 -13.18 0.83 0.45
CA ARG A 64 -13.84 1.69 -0.55
C ARG A 64 -13.13 3.04 -0.68
N TRP A 65 -13.13 3.61 -1.87
CA TRP A 65 -12.52 4.93 -2.12
C TRP A 65 -13.10 6.01 -1.20
N ASP A 66 -14.42 6.02 -1.01
CA ASP A 66 -15.13 7.00 -0.17
C ASP A 66 -14.72 6.94 1.33
N TYR A 67 -14.15 5.81 1.75
CA TYR A 67 -13.70 5.61 3.13
C TYR A 67 -12.28 6.14 3.36
N ILE A 68 -11.54 6.44 2.30
CA ILE A 68 -10.15 6.85 2.35
C ILE A 68 -10.08 8.37 2.26
N ALA A 69 -9.51 9.01 3.28
CA ALA A 69 -9.19 10.43 3.22
C ALA A 69 -7.87 10.65 2.46
N THR A 70 -6.82 9.93 2.85
CA THR A 70 -5.51 9.97 2.18
C THR A 70 -4.81 8.62 2.27
N MET A 71 -3.92 8.34 1.31
CA MET A 71 -3.02 7.20 1.35
C MET A 71 -1.59 7.65 1.04
N THR A 72 -0.62 7.14 1.79
CA THR A 72 0.80 7.45 1.58
C THR A 72 1.61 6.17 1.42
N PHE A 73 2.70 6.25 0.66
CA PHE A 73 3.63 5.15 0.48
C PHE A 73 5.05 5.69 0.34
N ASP A 74 6.01 4.93 0.87
CA ASP A 74 7.40 5.28 0.74
C ASP A 74 7.88 4.91 -0.66
N TYR A 75 8.21 5.93 -1.44
CA TYR A 75 8.82 5.76 -2.76
C TYR A 75 10.33 5.78 -2.62
N GLN A 76 11.00 4.66 -2.90
CA GLN A 76 12.43 4.66 -3.15
C GLN A 76 12.67 4.91 -4.64
N PRO A 77 13.25 6.07 -5.04
CA PRO A 77 13.64 6.27 -6.41
C PRO A 77 14.69 5.22 -6.80
N GLY A 78 14.48 4.57 -7.95
CA GLY A 78 15.50 3.69 -8.54
C GLY A 78 16.80 4.46 -8.71
N GLY A 79 17.92 3.82 -8.38
CA GLY A 79 19.25 4.44 -8.38
C GLY A 79 19.52 5.22 -9.66
N ALA A 80 20.22 6.36 -9.52
CA ALA A 80 20.54 7.22 -10.64
C ALA A 80 21.16 6.39 -11.78
N PRO A 81 20.72 6.58 -13.04
CA PRO A 81 21.28 5.83 -14.16
C PRO A 81 22.80 6.08 -14.21
N THR A 82 23.57 5.00 -14.21
CA THR A 82 25.03 5.05 -14.32
C THR A 82 25.38 5.70 -15.65
N ARG A 83 25.92 6.93 -15.61
CA ARG A 83 26.40 7.59 -16.82
C ARG A 83 27.63 6.84 -17.33
N PRO A 84 27.73 6.51 -18.62
CA PRO A 84 28.98 6.01 -19.18
C PRO A 84 30.08 7.08 -18.99
N PRO A 85 31.33 6.68 -18.72
CA PRO A 85 32.42 7.64 -18.55
C PRO A 85 32.59 8.45 -19.84
N ILE A 86 32.45 9.77 -19.73
CA ILE A 86 32.73 10.72 -20.81
C ILE A 86 34.22 11.04 -20.70
N GLY A 87 35.06 10.21 -21.30
CA GLY A 87 36.50 10.45 -21.41
C GLY A 87 36.92 10.26 -22.85
N PHE A 88 37.54 11.27 -23.45
CA PHE A 88 38.19 11.14 -24.74
C PHE A 88 39.32 10.12 -24.62
N ARG A 89 39.34 9.12 -25.51
CA ARG A 89 40.55 8.32 -25.72
C ARG A 89 41.54 9.21 -26.44
N GLU A 90 42.65 9.55 -25.78
CA GLU A 90 43.83 10.04 -26.48
C GLU A 90 44.26 8.95 -27.48
N ILE A 91 44.39 9.35 -28.74
CA ILE A 91 44.85 8.54 -29.87
C ILE A 91 46.35 8.76 -30.00
#